data_AF-A0AAU2EB11-F1
#
_entry.id   AF-A0AAU2EB11-F1
#
_cell.length_a   1.000
_cell.length_b   1.000
_cell.length_c   1.000
_cell.angle_alpha   90.00
_cell.angle_beta   90.00
_cell.angle_gamma   90.00
#
_symmetry.space_group_name_H-M   'P 1'
#
loop_
_entity.id
_entity.type
_entity.pdbx_description
1 polymer ?
#
loop_
_entity_poly.entity_id
_entity_poly.type
_entity_poly.pdbx_seq_one_letter_code
_entity_poly.pdbx_strand_id
1 'polypeptide(L)'
;MSGTRPTGPQYVTLVTEGGYRMHATITLDWDQGAALYRIAELGGTITVGWEPGHYYTGCCNGDAIQVTYGKPVRSPFTKHYQDAPTVFGVLLADQAVFHPDTMSPTNHRWLVVRRETGGHYSPSAPDGTQRRTAAIVHTITRHMLSRPWAAELRRAHDEQHAPARHRHHREKISELEQETAQLQVQVTREKARAAVQAAVIEEAAHRSAPALPELLVQHQQLAA
;
A
#
# COMPACT_ATOMS: atom_id res chain seq x y z
N MET A 1 -20.01 20.48 13.27
CA MET A 1 -21.07 19.44 13.27
C MET A 1 -20.77 18.50 14.43
N SER A 2 -21.59 18.53 15.48
CA SER A 2 -21.43 17.64 16.64
C SER A 2 -21.79 16.22 16.20
N GLY A 3 -20.78 15.43 15.84
CA GLY A 3 -20.95 14.00 15.60
C GLY A 3 -21.00 13.30 16.94
N THR A 4 -22.19 12.83 17.30
CA THR A 4 -22.37 12.07 18.53
C THR A 4 -21.77 10.69 18.31
N ARG A 5 -20.51 10.50 18.73
CA ARG A 5 -19.88 9.18 18.81
C ARG A 5 -20.83 8.23 19.53
N PRO A 6 -21.30 7.15 18.89
CA PRO A 6 -22.09 6.14 19.60
C PRO A 6 -21.29 5.61 20.79
N THR A 7 -21.91 5.63 21.97
CA THR A 7 -21.28 5.19 23.23
C THR A 7 -21.56 3.72 23.55
N GLY A 8 -22.54 3.11 22.87
CA GLY A 8 -22.94 1.73 23.07
C GLY A 8 -22.88 0.87 21.80
N PRO A 9 -22.99 -0.46 21.94
CA PRO A 9 -23.07 -1.36 20.81
C PRO A 9 -24.28 -1.06 19.92
N GLN A 10 -24.10 -1.19 18.60
CA GLN A 10 -25.19 -1.08 17.62
C GLN A 10 -25.56 -2.47 17.12
N TYR A 11 -26.86 -2.74 16.97
CA TYR A 11 -27.34 -4.02 16.43
C TYR A 11 -27.83 -3.81 15.01
N VAL A 12 -27.41 -4.67 14.10
CA VAL A 12 -27.80 -4.59 12.69
C VAL A 12 -28.03 -5.97 12.10
N THR A 13 -28.98 -6.04 11.18
CA THR A 13 -29.13 -7.18 10.25
C THR A 13 -28.56 -6.77 8.90
N LEU A 14 -27.55 -7.49 8.43
CA LEU A 14 -26.95 -7.30 7.12
C LEU A 14 -27.35 -8.45 6.21
N VAL A 15 -27.52 -8.18 4.91
CA VAL A 15 -27.86 -9.19 3.91
C VAL A 15 -26.88 -9.04 2.76
N THR A 16 -26.15 -10.11 2.44
CA THR A 16 -25.28 -10.14 1.26
C THR A 16 -26.12 -10.14 -0.01
N GLU A 17 -25.55 -9.75 -1.15
CA GLU A 17 -26.23 -9.81 -2.45
C GLU A 17 -26.80 -11.21 -2.77
N GLY A 18 -26.09 -12.28 -2.38
CA GLY A 18 -26.57 -13.66 -2.49
C GLY A 18 -27.63 -14.09 -1.46
N GLY A 19 -28.28 -13.15 -0.75
CA GLY A 19 -29.38 -13.41 0.19
C GLY A 19 -28.99 -13.94 1.57
N TYR A 20 -27.70 -14.13 1.86
CA TYR A 20 -27.24 -14.56 3.17
C TYR A 20 -27.44 -13.44 4.21
N ARG A 21 -28.32 -13.70 5.18
CA ARG A 21 -28.63 -12.81 6.29
C ARG A 21 -27.70 -13.09 7.46
N MET A 22 -27.20 -12.02 8.08
CA MET A 22 -26.31 -12.07 9.23
C MET A 22 -26.69 -11.01 10.26
N HIS A 23 -26.63 -11.37 11.54
CA HIS A 23 -26.90 -10.48 12.66
C HIS A 23 -25.57 -10.08 13.30
N ALA A 24 -25.31 -8.77 13.35
CA ALA A 24 -24.06 -8.24 13.86
C ALA A 24 -24.30 -7.24 15.01
N THR A 25 -23.48 -7.39 16.04
CA THR A 25 -23.27 -6.35 17.06
C THR A 25 -22.02 -5.57 16.67
N ILE A 26 -22.14 -4.26 16.52
CA ILE A 26 -21.06 -3.36 16.13
C ILE A 26 -20.55 -2.63 17.36
N THR A 27 -19.26 -2.75 17.62
CA THR A 27 -18.53 -1.92 18.59
C THR A 27 -17.52 -1.06 17.84
N LEU A 28 -17.41 0.21 18.22
CA LEU A 28 -16.48 1.15 17.60
C LEU A 28 -15.25 1.29 18.48
N ASP A 29 -14.08 0.96 17.94
CA ASP A 29 -12.78 1.22 18.57
C ASP A 29 -12.27 2.57 18.08
N TRP A 30 -12.50 3.60 18.88
CA TRP A 30 -12.06 4.96 18.60
C TRP A 30 -10.57 5.18 18.83
N ASP A 31 -9.88 4.27 19.52
CA ASP A 31 -8.43 4.36 19.69
C ASP A 31 -7.72 3.84 18.45
N GLN A 32 -8.32 2.85 17.77
CA GLN A 32 -7.79 2.23 16.55
C GLN A 32 -8.42 2.73 15.26
N GLY A 33 -9.50 3.51 15.33
CA GLY A 33 -10.26 3.93 14.16
C GLY A 33 -10.89 2.76 13.39
N ALA A 34 -11.34 1.74 14.11
CA ALA A 34 -11.88 0.51 13.52
C ALA A 34 -13.29 0.18 14.05
N ALA A 35 -14.07 -0.54 13.23
CA ALA A 35 -15.39 -1.06 13.59
C ALA A 35 -15.34 -2.59 13.70
N LEU A 36 -15.74 -3.11 14.86
CA LEU A 36 -15.76 -4.54 15.17
C LEU A 36 -17.18 -5.07 14.96
N TYR A 37 -17.35 -5.98 14.00
CA TYR A 37 -18.62 -6.64 13.72
C TYR A 37 -18.61 -8.04 14.32
N ARG A 38 -19.23 -8.22 15.49
CA ARG A 38 -19.45 -9.55 16.07
C ARG A 38 -20.66 -10.19 15.39
N ILE A 39 -20.42 -11.19 14.55
CA ILE A 39 -21.46 -11.82 13.73
C ILE A 39 -21.90 -13.13 14.37
N ALA A 40 -23.19 -13.25 14.67
CA ALA A 40 -23.74 -14.40 15.38
C ALA A 40 -23.54 -15.70 14.58
N GLU A 41 -23.85 -15.68 13.29
CA GLU A 41 -23.81 -16.85 12.40
C GLU A 41 -22.41 -17.38 12.13
N LEU A 42 -21.37 -16.55 12.31
CA LEU A 42 -19.97 -16.96 12.14
C LEU A 42 -19.31 -17.35 13.45
N GLY A 43 -19.97 -17.12 14.59
CA GLY A 43 -19.36 -17.37 15.90
C GLY A 43 -18.10 -16.55 16.18
N GLY A 44 -17.84 -15.44 15.46
CA GLY A 44 -16.70 -14.57 15.72
C GLY A 44 -16.87 -13.12 15.23
N THR A 45 -15.78 -12.37 15.29
CA THR A 45 -15.71 -10.94 14.94
C THR A 45 -14.96 -10.74 13.63
N ILE A 46 -15.49 -9.87 12.77
CA ILE A 46 -14.73 -9.28 11.66
C ILE A 46 -14.51 -7.81 11.98
N THR A 47 -13.26 -7.40 12.06
CA THR A 47 -12.90 -6.00 12.31
C THR A 47 -12.56 -5.33 11.00
N VAL A 48 -13.11 -4.15 10.75
CA VAL A 48 -12.90 -3.37 9.52
C VAL A 48 -12.41 -1.99 9.90
N GLY A 49 -11.32 -1.54 9.30
CA GLY A 49 -10.75 -0.21 9.47
C GLY A 49 -9.96 0.20 8.23
N TRP A 50 -9.18 1.26 8.34
CA TRP A 50 -8.27 1.65 7.27
C TRP A 50 -6.93 0.98 7.45
N GLU A 51 -6.19 0.87 6.36
CA GLU A 51 -4.84 0.37 6.44
C GLU A 51 -3.93 1.35 7.21
N PRO A 52 -3.08 0.87 8.14
CA PRO A 52 -2.18 1.73 8.91
C PRO A 52 -1.18 2.52 8.06
N GLY A 53 -0.88 2.06 6.84
CA GLY A 53 -0.03 2.76 5.87
C GLY A 53 1.46 2.63 6.13
N HIS A 54 1.91 2.71 7.38
CA HIS A 54 3.29 3.00 7.74
C HIS A 54 4.30 1.83 7.61
N TYR A 55 3.93 0.73 6.96
CA TYR A 55 4.82 -0.43 6.73
C TYR A 55 5.27 -0.58 5.28
N TYR A 56 4.81 0.29 4.36
CA TYR A 56 5.11 0.21 2.94
C TYR A 56 5.14 1.61 2.28
N THR A 57 5.69 1.69 1.07
CA THR A 57 5.82 2.92 0.28
C THR A 57 4.45 3.41 -0.22
N GLY A 58 4.13 4.70 -0.03
CA GLY A 58 2.82 5.27 -0.42
C GLY A 58 1.80 5.37 0.73
N CYS A 59 2.26 5.24 1.97
CA CYS A 59 1.53 5.14 3.24
C CYS A 59 0.47 6.21 3.58
N CYS A 60 0.32 7.27 2.77
CA CYS A 60 -0.51 8.44 3.08
C CYS A 60 -1.62 8.73 2.06
N ASN A 61 -1.71 7.96 0.98
CA ASN A 61 -2.59 8.29 -0.15
C ASN A 61 -3.72 7.27 -0.35
N GLY A 62 -3.83 6.26 0.51
CA GLY A 62 -4.72 5.14 0.32
C GLY A 62 -6.03 5.27 1.10
N ASP A 63 -7.15 5.03 0.42
CA ASP A 63 -8.41 4.62 1.05
C ASP A 63 -8.48 3.09 1.23
N ALA A 64 -7.32 2.44 1.30
CA ALA A 64 -7.22 1.01 1.52
C ALA A 64 -7.86 0.64 2.85
N ILE A 65 -8.66 -0.42 2.82
CA ILE A 65 -9.34 -0.99 3.95
C ILE A 65 -8.55 -2.20 4.41
N GLN A 66 -8.35 -2.28 5.73
CA GLN A 66 -7.85 -3.47 6.38
C GLN A 66 -9.00 -4.19 7.06
N VAL A 67 -9.07 -5.50 6.84
CA VAL A 67 -9.96 -6.40 7.55
C VAL A 67 -9.12 -7.35 8.38
N THR A 68 -9.45 -7.46 9.66
CA THR A 68 -8.85 -8.43 10.59
C THR A 68 -9.89 -9.48 10.94
N TYR A 69 -9.53 -10.76 10.78
CA TYR A 69 -10.41 -11.88 11.12
C TYR A 69 -10.32 -12.19 12.62
N GLY A 70 -10.97 -11.34 13.41
CA GLY A 70 -11.03 -11.43 14.87
C GLY A 70 -10.94 -10.03 15.50
N LYS A 71 -10.67 -9.98 16.80
CA LYS A 71 -10.42 -8.74 17.53
C LYS A 71 -8.98 -8.27 17.30
N PRO A 72 -8.76 -7.01 16.90
CA PRO A 72 -7.44 -6.51 16.61
C PRO A 72 -6.61 -6.43 17.90
N VAL A 73 -5.30 -6.63 17.77
CA VAL A 73 -4.33 -6.41 18.84
C VAL A 73 -3.25 -5.46 18.33
N ARG A 74 -2.62 -4.72 19.24
CA ARG A 74 -1.59 -3.71 18.90
C ARG A 74 -0.22 -4.30 18.51
N SER A 75 -0.21 -5.47 17.88
CA SER A 75 1.01 -6.15 17.44
C SER A 75 0.94 -6.40 15.92
N PRO A 76 1.89 -5.89 15.14
CA PRO A 76 1.92 -6.09 13.68
C PRO A 76 2.32 -7.52 13.29
N PHE A 77 2.79 -8.33 14.24
CA PHE A 77 3.20 -9.72 14.00
C PHE A 77 2.11 -10.74 14.32
N THR A 78 0.97 -10.28 14.84
CA THR A 78 -0.14 -11.18 15.16
C THR A 78 -0.82 -11.65 13.88
N LYS A 79 -0.95 -12.97 13.77
CA LYS A 79 -1.69 -13.63 12.67
C LYS A 79 -2.93 -14.37 13.16
N HIS A 80 -3.01 -14.60 14.47
CA HIS A 80 -4.08 -15.36 15.11
C HIS A 80 -4.76 -14.46 16.11
N TYR A 81 -6.00 -14.12 15.82
CA TYR A 81 -6.75 -13.12 16.57
C TYR A 81 -7.78 -13.80 17.47
N GLN A 82 -8.03 -13.20 18.63
CA GLN A 82 -9.09 -13.67 19.51
C GLN A 82 -10.45 -13.53 18.81
N ASP A 83 -11.36 -14.48 19.07
CA ASP A 83 -12.75 -14.43 18.57
C ASP A 83 -12.80 -14.37 17.04
N ALA A 84 -11.88 -15.09 16.37
CA ALA A 84 -11.86 -15.22 14.93
C ALA A 84 -13.13 -15.94 14.41
N PRO A 85 -13.69 -15.51 13.27
CA PRO A 85 -14.93 -16.06 12.73
C PRO A 85 -14.69 -17.41 12.05
N THR A 86 -15.72 -18.26 12.07
CA THR A 86 -15.73 -19.54 11.35
C THR A 86 -16.70 -19.48 10.17
N VAL A 87 -16.22 -19.82 8.97
CA VAL A 87 -17.03 -19.84 7.73
C VAL A 87 -16.95 -21.22 7.11
N PHE A 88 -18.10 -21.90 6.99
CA PHE A 88 -18.19 -23.30 6.56
C PHE A 88 -17.26 -24.25 7.34
N GLY A 89 -17.19 -24.08 8.66
CA GLY A 89 -16.33 -24.88 9.54
C GLY A 89 -14.84 -24.53 9.46
N VAL A 90 -14.45 -23.54 8.65
CA VAL A 90 -13.08 -23.06 8.57
C VAL A 90 -12.90 -21.84 9.46
N LEU A 91 -12.08 -21.97 10.50
CA LEU A 91 -11.67 -20.85 11.34
C LEU A 91 -10.73 -19.94 10.53
N LEU A 92 -11.12 -18.67 10.38
CA LEU A 92 -10.34 -17.70 9.63
C LEU A 92 -9.17 -17.18 10.48
N ALA A 93 -8.11 -16.74 9.81
CA ALA A 93 -6.92 -16.18 10.44
C ALA A 93 -6.37 -15.03 9.59
N ASP A 94 -5.41 -14.30 10.16
CA ASP A 94 -4.68 -13.20 9.54
C ASP A 94 -5.55 -11.95 9.30
N GLN A 95 -5.04 -11.07 8.47
CA GLN A 95 -5.70 -9.86 7.98
C GLN A 95 -5.64 -9.79 6.45
N ALA A 96 -6.46 -8.92 5.87
CA ALA A 96 -6.47 -8.66 4.45
C ALA A 96 -6.54 -7.15 4.21
N VAL A 97 -5.85 -6.69 3.18
CA VAL A 97 -5.87 -5.30 2.72
C VAL A 97 -6.41 -5.28 1.30
N PHE A 98 -7.30 -4.34 1.00
CA PHE A 98 -7.84 -4.13 -0.33
C PHE A 98 -8.33 -2.70 -0.50
N HIS A 99 -8.51 -2.25 -1.73
CA HIS A 99 -9.12 -0.96 -2.01
C HIS A 99 -10.64 -1.12 -2.23
N PRO A 100 -11.49 -0.22 -1.67
CA PRO A 100 -12.95 -0.30 -1.82
C PRO A 100 -13.47 -0.33 -3.27
N ASP A 101 -12.78 0.33 -4.19
CA ASP A 101 -13.09 0.40 -5.62
C ASP A 101 -12.83 -0.93 -6.34
N THR A 102 -11.93 -1.77 -5.83
CA THR A 102 -11.65 -3.11 -6.36
C THR A 102 -12.63 -4.19 -5.87
N MET A 103 -13.47 -3.87 -4.89
CA MET A 103 -14.41 -4.83 -4.34
C MET A 103 -15.44 -5.26 -5.39
N SER A 104 -15.72 -6.55 -5.43
CA SER A 104 -16.76 -7.11 -6.30
C SER A 104 -17.64 -8.06 -5.50
N PRO A 105 -18.97 -7.99 -5.64
CA PRO A 105 -19.86 -8.92 -4.95
C PRO A 105 -19.87 -10.33 -5.57
N THR A 106 -19.46 -10.45 -6.83
CA THR A 106 -19.50 -11.70 -7.61
C THR A 106 -18.13 -12.37 -7.77
N ASN A 107 -17.05 -11.65 -7.47
CA ASN A 107 -15.68 -12.15 -7.49
C ASN A 107 -15.07 -12.04 -6.09
N HIS A 108 -14.24 -13.01 -5.67
CA HIS A 108 -13.59 -13.01 -4.37
C HIS A 108 -12.09 -12.70 -4.43
N ARG A 109 -11.49 -12.63 -5.63
CA ARG A 109 -10.03 -12.51 -5.80
C ARG A 109 -9.44 -11.20 -5.29
N TRP A 110 -10.27 -10.19 -5.02
CA TRP A 110 -9.85 -8.93 -4.40
C TRP A 110 -9.59 -9.09 -2.89
N LEU A 111 -10.05 -10.17 -2.27
CA LEU A 111 -9.90 -10.42 -0.83
C LEU A 111 -9.02 -11.64 -0.58
N VAL A 112 -7.95 -11.44 0.18
CA VAL A 112 -7.17 -12.55 0.72
C VAL A 112 -7.91 -13.15 1.92
N VAL A 113 -8.15 -14.46 1.90
CA VAL A 113 -8.80 -15.18 3.00
C VAL A 113 -7.93 -16.36 3.40
N ARG A 114 -7.48 -16.36 4.66
CA ARG A 114 -6.53 -17.31 5.21
C ARG A 114 -7.23 -18.13 6.31
N ARG A 115 -6.78 -19.37 6.51
CA ARG A 115 -7.31 -20.27 7.54
C ARG A 115 -6.30 -20.56 8.64
N GLU A 116 -6.80 -20.70 9.85
CA GLU A 116 -6.07 -21.17 11.01
C GLU A 116 -5.68 -22.65 10.83
N THR A 117 -4.40 -22.97 11.02
CA THR A 117 -3.92 -24.37 11.05
C THR A 117 -3.03 -24.68 12.26
N GLY A 118 -2.95 -23.79 13.25
CA GLY A 118 -2.18 -24.01 14.49
C GLY A 118 -0.66 -23.88 14.34
N GLY A 119 -0.17 -23.25 13.27
CA GLY A 119 1.26 -23.02 13.03
C GLY A 119 1.55 -21.61 12.54
N HIS A 120 2.83 -21.27 12.33
CA HIS A 120 3.27 -19.91 11.97
C HIS A 120 2.81 -19.40 10.58
N TYR A 121 2.27 -20.31 9.76
CA TYR A 121 1.78 -20.03 8.41
C TYR A 121 0.28 -20.31 8.35
N SER A 122 -0.46 -19.34 7.81
CA SER A 122 -1.88 -19.50 7.50
C SER A 122 -2.05 -19.74 5.99
N PRO A 123 -2.42 -20.94 5.53
CA PRO A 123 -2.70 -21.19 4.12
C PRO A 123 -3.99 -20.49 3.68
N SER A 124 -4.18 -20.36 2.36
CA SER A 124 -5.45 -19.86 1.82
C SER A 124 -6.62 -20.77 2.21
N ALA A 125 -7.77 -20.17 2.47
CA ALA A 125 -9.00 -20.90 2.72
C ALA A 125 -9.52 -21.62 1.45
N PRO A 126 -10.37 -22.65 1.56
CA PRO A 126 -11.03 -23.25 0.40
C PRO A 126 -11.88 -22.24 -0.39
N ASP A 127 -12.01 -22.43 -1.70
CA ASP A 127 -12.70 -21.50 -2.62
C ASP A 127 -14.13 -21.13 -2.19
N GLY A 128 -14.91 -22.09 -1.69
CA GLY A 128 -16.25 -21.83 -1.13
C GLY A 128 -16.22 -20.88 0.07
N THR A 129 -15.25 -21.05 0.98
CA THR A 129 -15.01 -20.18 2.12
C THR A 129 -14.58 -18.79 1.64
N GLN A 130 -13.65 -18.71 0.68
CA GLN A 130 -13.20 -17.42 0.14
C GLN A 130 -14.37 -16.62 -0.46
N ARG A 131 -15.21 -17.26 -1.28
CA ARG A 131 -16.41 -16.64 -1.86
C ARG A 131 -17.38 -16.13 -0.80
N ARG A 132 -17.69 -16.96 0.20
CA ARG A 132 -18.61 -16.58 1.28
C ARG A 132 -18.05 -15.42 2.10
N THR A 133 -16.77 -15.47 2.47
CA THR A 133 -16.10 -14.42 3.23
C THR A 133 -16.04 -13.12 2.43
N ALA A 134 -15.71 -13.16 1.14
CA ALA A 134 -15.71 -11.96 0.30
C ALA A 134 -17.08 -11.28 0.23
N ALA A 135 -18.16 -12.04 0.06
CA ALA A 135 -19.52 -11.48 0.06
C ALA A 135 -19.90 -10.84 1.41
N ILE A 136 -19.49 -11.46 2.53
CA ILE A 136 -19.69 -10.93 3.88
C ILE A 136 -18.91 -9.63 4.07
N VAL A 137 -17.59 -9.65 3.79
CA VAL A 137 -16.70 -8.49 3.93
C VAL A 137 -17.16 -7.34 3.04
N HIS A 138 -17.51 -7.59 1.78
CA HIS A 138 -18.09 -6.59 0.88
C HIS A 138 -19.28 -5.88 1.54
N THR A 139 -20.22 -6.65 2.08
CA THR A 139 -21.43 -6.12 2.73
C THR A 139 -21.10 -5.29 3.96
N ILE A 140 -20.19 -5.78 4.82
CA ILE A 140 -19.77 -5.08 6.04
C ILE A 140 -19.02 -3.79 5.71
N THR A 141 -18.09 -3.81 4.76
CA THR A 141 -17.33 -2.63 4.35
C THR A 141 -18.25 -1.56 3.75
N ARG A 142 -19.17 -1.95 2.86
CA ARG A 142 -20.19 -1.04 2.33
C ARG A 142 -21.06 -0.45 3.43
N HIS A 143 -21.49 -1.28 4.39
CA HIS A 143 -22.22 -0.81 5.55
C HIS A 143 -21.40 0.21 6.34
N MET A 144 -20.17 -0.13 6.76
CA MET A 144 -19.28 0.75 7.53
C MET A 144 -19.11 2.11 6.86
N LEU A 145 -18.76 2.13 5.57
CA LEU A 145 -18.51 3.35 4.81
C LEU A 145 -19.76 4.23 4.65
N SER A 146 -20.96 3.64 4.70
CA SER A 146 -22.23 4.39 4.64
C SER A 146 -22.61 5.06 5.97
N ARG A 147 -21.92 4.76 7.08
CA ARG A 147 -22.32 5.24 8.40
C ARG A 147 -21.83 6.66 8.68
N PRO A 148 -22.62 7.48 9.40
CA PRO A 148 -22.19 8.83 9.79
C PRO A 148 -20.90 8.86 10.61
N TRP A 149 -20.63 7.80 11.40
CA TRP A 149 -19.43 7.68 12.22
C TRP A 149 -18.16 7.28 11.45
N ALA A 150 -18.26 6.91 10.17
CA ALA A 150 -17.09 6.47 9.40
C ALA A 150 -16.03 7.55 9.26
N ALA A 151 -16.43 8.81 9.02
CA ALA A 151 -15.51 9.94 8.92
C ALA A 151 -14.77 10.22 10.24
N GLU A 152 -15.42 9.97 11.38
CA GLU A 152 -14.78 10.12 12.69
C GLU A 152 -13.83 8.97 13.01
N LEU A 153 -14.18 7.73 12.65
CA LEU A 153 -13.24 6.61 12.78
C LEU A 153 -12.00 6.81 11.89
N ARG A 154 -12.19 7.28 10.64
CA ARG A 154 -11.07 7.60 9.75
C ARG A 154 -10.14 8.63 10.39
N ARG A 155 -10.70 9.68 10.98
CA ARG A 155 -9.90 10.70 11.68
C ARG A 155 -9.14 10.11 12.85
N ALA A 156 -9.78 9.28 13.67
CA ALA A 156 -9.13 8.62 14.79
C ALA A 156 -7.98 7.70 14.33
N HIS A 157 -8.20 6.93 13.26
CA HIS A 157 -7.16 6.13 12.61
C HIS A 157 -5.96 6.99 12.17
N ASP A 158 -6.23 8.11 11.48
CA ASP A 158 -5.18 8.99 10.99
C ASP A 158 -4.41 9.65 12.14
N GLU A 159 -5.08 10.07 13.21
CA GLU A 159 -4.47 10.62 14.43
C GLU A 159 -3.56 9.58 15.12
N GLN A 160 -4.02 8.33 15.25
CA GLN A 160 -3.27 7.25 15.86
C GLN A 160 -1.98 6.92 15.07
N HIS A 161 -2.06 6.91 13.75
CA HIS A 161 -0.95 6.50 12.89
C HIS A 161 -0.04 7.66 12.44
N ALA A 162 -0.45 8.91 12.61
CA ALA A 162 0.35 10.09 12.21
C ALA A 162 1.79 10.09 12.76
N PRO A 163 2.06 9.77 14.05
CA PRO A 163 3.44 9.76 14.55
C PRO A 163 4.35 8.73 13.85
N ALA A 164 3.82 7.54 13.57
CA ALA A 164 4.55 6.48 12.87
C ALA A 164 4.79 6.84 11.40
N ARG A 165 3.77 7.35 10.70
CA ARG A 165 3.88 7.83 9.32
C ARG A 165 4.90 8.98 9.19
N HIS A 166 4.87 9.94 10.11
CA HIS A 166 5.84 11.04 10.14
C HIS A 166 7.28 10.56 10.31
N ARG A 167 7.53 9.60 11.22
CA ARG A 167 8.86 8.99 11.41
C ARG A 167 9.33 8.31 10.12
N HIS A 168 8.48 7.47 9.52
CA HIS A 168 8.78 6.78 8.28
C HIS A 168 9.13 7.75 7.14
N HIS A 169 8.38 8.85 7.01
CA HIS A 169 8.71 9.87 6.00
C HIS A 169 10.03 10.58 6.25
N ARG A 170 10.37 10.87 7.51
CA ARG A 170 11.68 11.45 7.85
C ARG A 170 12.84 10.52 7.49
N GLU A 171 12.69 9.23 7.79
CA GLU A 171 13.66 8.20 7.41
C GLU A 171 13.80 8.14 5.88
N LYS A 172 12.67 8.12 5.15
CA LYS A 172 12.68 8.10 3.68
C LYS A 172 13.30 9.34 3.06
N ILE A 173 13.06 10.54 3.61
CA ILE A 173 13.71 11.77 3.17
C ILE A 173 15.23 11.63 3.33
N SER A 174 15.70 11.17 4.49
CA SER A 174 17.13 10.98 4.72
C SER A 174 17.76 9.96 3.75
N GLU A 175 17.06 8.88 3.44
CA GLU A 175 17.51 7.90 2.43
C GLU A 175 17.64 8.54 1.04
N LEU A 176 16.61 9.28 0.61
CA LEU A 176 16.59 9.92 -0.70
C LEU A 176 17.64 11.03 -0.84
N GLU A 177 17.91 11.77 0.23
CA GLU A 177 18.99 12.74 0.28
C GLU A 177 20.36 12.08 0.11
N GLN A 178 20.59 10.93 0.75
CA GLN A 178 21.83 10.16 0.58
C GLN A 178 21.96 9.61 -0.85
N GLU A 179 20.89 9.07 -1.42
CA GLU A 179 20.87 8.59 -2.80
C GLU A 179 21.15 9.72 -3.79
N THR A 180 20.53 10.89 -3.59
CA THR A 180 20.76 12.08 -4.41
C THR A 180 22.23 12.52 -4.36
N ALA A 181 22.85 12.54 -3.17
CA ALA A 181 24.26 12.88 -3.02
C ALA A 181 25.17 11.90 -3.77
N GLN A 182 24.88 10.59 -3.70
CA GLN A 182 25.63 9.56 -4.43
C GLN A 182 25.48 9.74 -5.95
N LEU A 183 24.26 9.98 -6.44
CA LEU A 183 24.00 10.24 -7.85
C LEU A 183 24.71 11.50 -8.33
N GLN A 184 24.76 12.56 -7.52
CA GLN A 184 25.49 13.80 -7.84
C GLN A 184 26.99 13.54 -8.04
N VAL A 185 27.59 12.70 -7.19
CA VAL A 185 29.00 12.26 -7.32
C VAL A 185 29.20 11.47 -8.61
N GLN A 186 28.28 10.55 -8.94
CA GLN A 186 28.35 9.77 -10.18
C GLN A 186 28.25 10.66 -11.42
N VAL A 187 27.28 11.59 -11.46
CA VAL A 187 27.12 12.55 -12.56
C VAL A 187 28.38 13.40 -12.75
N THR A 188 28.97 13.88 -11.66
CA THR A 188 30.21 14.67 -11.72
C THR A 188 31.35 13.85 -12.32
N ARG A 189 31.47 12.57 -11.92
CA ARG A 189 32.47 11.64 -12.47
C ARG A 189 32.26 11.38 -13.96
N GLU A 190 31.02 11.15 -14.39
CA GLU A 190 30.70 10.93 -15.81
C GLU A 190 30.93 12.18 -16.66
N LYS A 191 30.62 13.37 -16.14
CA LYS A 191 30.96 14.64 -16.82
C LYS A 191 32.46 14.80 -17.02
N ALA A 192 33.27 14.50 -16.00
CA ALA A 192 34.72 14.55 -16.11
C ALA A 192 35.24 13.53 -17.16
N ARG A 193 34.71 12.31 -17.15
CA ARG A 193 35.03 11.28 -18.16
C ARG A 193 34.65 11.74 -19.58
N ALA A 194 33.46 12.29 -19.76
CA ALA A 194 33.00 12.81 -21.04
C ALA A 194 33.90 13.95 -21.57
N ALA A 195 34.33 14.87 -20.69
CA ALA A 195 35.25 15.95 -21.06
C ALA A 195 36.62 15.41 -21.54
N VAL A 196 37.17 14.40 -20.87
CA VAL A 196 38.40 13.72 -21.31
C VAL A 196 38.23 13.10 -22.70
N GLN A 197 37.10 12.43 -22.95
CA GLN A 197 36.83 11.83 -24.26
C GLN A 197 36.64 12.89 -25.35
N ALA A 198 35.98 14.01 -25.05
CA ALA A 198 35.83 15.12 -25.99
C ALA A 198 37.19 15.69 -26.43
N ALA A 199 38.13 15.87 -25.51
CA ALA A 199 39.49 16.33 -25.83
C ALA A 199 40.25 15.36 -26.75
N VAL A 200 40.09 14.04 -26.54
CA VAL A 200 40.69 13.02 -27.43
C VAL A 200 40.10 13.09 -28.85
N ILE A 201 38.78 13.28 -28.96
CA ILE A 201 38.10 13.43 -30.25
C ILE A 201 38.60 14.68 -30.98
N GLU A 202 38.70 15.81 -30.28
CA GLU A 202 39.22 17.06 -30.84
C GLU A 202 40.66 16.90 -31.32
N GLU A 203 41.53 16.29 -30.52
CA GLU A 203 42.93 16.07 -30.91
C GLU A 203 43.05 15.15 -32.14
N ALA A 204 42.26 14.09 -32.21
CA ALA A 204 42.21 13.20 -33.38
C ALA A 204 41.74 13.94 -34.64
N ALA A 205 40.77 14.85 -34.52
CA ALA A 205 40.29 15.69 -35.62
C ALA A 205 41.38 16.66 -36.11
N HIS A 206 42.13 17.29 -35.19
CA HIS A 206 43.25 18.19 -35.54
C HIS A 206 44.40 17.45 -36.24
N ARG A 207 44.73 16.22 -35.80
CA ARG A 207 45.76 15.39 -36.47
C ARG A 207 45.35 14.90 -37.85
N SER A 208 44.04 14.82 -38.11
CA SER A 208 43.47 14.33 -39.38
C SER A 208 43.20 15.46 -40.38
N ALA A 209 43.45 16.72 -40.04
CA ALA A 209 43.34 17.85 -40.96
C ALA A 209 44.50 17.81 -41.98
N PRO A 210 44.22 17.74 -43.30
CA PRO A 210 45.27 17.68 -44.31
C PRO A 210 46.05 19.00 -44.33
N ALA A 211 47.38 18.92 -44.33
CA ALA A 211 48.22 20.05 -44.67
C ALA A 211 47.82 20.55 -46.06
N LEU A 212 47.30 21.79 -46.14
CA LEU A 212 47.16 22.50 -47.40
C LEU A 212 48.54 22.49 -48.09
N PRO A 213 48.67 22.05 -49.35
CA PRO A 213 49.95 22.11 -50.03
C PRO A 213 50.34 23.58 -50.21
N GLU A 214 51.44 24.00 -49.58
CA GLU A 214 52.22 25.18 -49.99
C GLU A 214 52.76 24.92 -51.41
N LEU A 215 51.94 25.20 -52.41
CA LEU A 215 52.35 25.28 -53.81
C LEU A 215 51.80 26.58 -54.37
N LEU A 216 52.60 27.65 -54.31
CA LEU A 216 52.66 28.74 -55.32
C LEU A 216 53.56 29.91 -54.86
N VAL A 217 54.86 29.67 -54.65
CA VAL A 217 55.87 30.75 -54.72
C VAL A 217 57.14 30.22 -55.39
N GLN A 218 57.09 29.93 -56.70
CA GLN A 218 58.28 29.86 -57.58
C GLN A 218 57.86 29.60 -59.04
N HIS A 219 57.26 30.60 -59.70
CA HIS A 219 57.26 30.66 -61.18
C HIS A 219 56.99 32.09 -61.64
N GLN A 220 57.95 33.00 -61.42
CA GLN A 220 57.98 34.28 -62.11
C GLN A 220 59.41 34.86 -62.20
N GLN A 221 60.39 34.05 -62.58
CA GLN A 221 61.67 34.53 -63.11
C GLN A 221 62.17 33.57 -64.18
N LEU A 222 61.80 33.84 -65.45
CA LEU A 222 62.58 33.61 -66.67
C LEU A 222 61.67 33.82 -67.89
N ALA A 223 61.51 35.09 -68.26
CA ALA A 223 61.17 35.53 -69.61
C ALA A 223 61.75 36.93 -69.81
N ALA A 224 63.01 36.98 -70.23
CA ALA A 224 63.66 38.10 -70.91
C ALA A 224 64.68 37.49 -71.89
#